data_AF-A0AA37XCS7-F1
#
_entry.id   AF-A0AA37XCS7-F1
#
_cell.length_a   1.000
_cell.length_b   1.000
_cell.length_c   1.000
_cell.angle_alpha   90.00
_cell.angle_beta   90.00
_cell.angle_gamma   90.00
#
_symmetry.space_group_name_H-M   'P 1'
#
loop_
_entity.id
_entity.type
_entity.pdbx_description
1 polymer ?
#
loop_
_entity_poly.entity_id
_entity_poly.type
_entity_poly.pdbx_seq_one_letter_code
_entity_poly.pdbx_strand_id
1 'polypeptide(L)'
;MRVTVLPALPSQASAVVRHLPALTGVRSFAVMAVVVTHVHNTLRELIGDPYKPFEFLSYHGWLAVEFFFLLSGFTLVHAYAGRMGEAVGPRAYALFVWRRFSRLWPVFAVTLVLTTVVMTAGAALRLPMPMARTAPDPGFFFQQLSLTWMWFRDDRAVPAAWNGASWYVSVEFLACVLFPLLLLVVHRLGRLVRTGWLVVILALTITPYAVIESYYSNQPTPYSSMLRVATFFTAGMLLRILVDRFSRQGDDVEVGRASSDRRDRPSATRNAWWTDLLAPSA
;
A
#
# COMPACT_ATOMS: atom_id res chain seq x y z
N MET A 1 12.64 57.31 9.91
CA MET A 1 11.63 56.26 9.70
C MET A 1 12.33 55.07 9.05
N ARG A 2 12.82 54.10 9.85
CA ARG A 2 13.53 52.90 9.36
C ARG A 2 12.51 51.80 9.14
N VAL A 3 12.31 51.40 7.89
CA VAL A 3 11.51 50.23 7.53
C VAL A 3 12.34 49.00 7.86
N THR A 4 11.96 48.30 8.93
CA THR A 4 12.54 47.01 9.30
C THR A 4 12.01 45.97 8.32
N VAL A 5 12.83 45.57 7.35
CA VAL A 5 12.53 44.45 6.45
C VAL A 5 12.61 43.17 7.28
N LEU A 6 11.46 42.52 7.48
CA LEU A 6 11.40 41.19 8.10
C LEU A 6 12.22 40.20 7.26
N PRO A 7 13.05 39.34 7.86
CA PRO A 7 13.75 38.29 7.12
C PRO A 7 12.71 37.36 6.50
N ALA A 8 12.89 37.09 5.20
CA ALA A 8 12.07 36.13 4.46
C ALA A 8 12.05 34.79 5.21
N LEU A 9 10.86 34.31 5.53
CA LEU A 9 10.68 32.97 6.10
C LEU A 9 11.36 31.97 5.16
N PRO A 10 12.14 31.01 5.69
CA PRO A 10 12.77 30.00 4.85
C PRO A 10 11.70 29.33 4.00
N SER A 11 11.93 29.32 2.69
CA SER A 11 11.09 28.63 1.73
C SER A 11 10.80 27.24 2.28
N GLN A 12 9.52 26.93 2.47
CA GLN A 12 9.12 25.57 2.78
C GLN A 12 9.60 24.71 1.63
N ALA A 13 10.77 24.10 1.80
CA ALA A 13 11.26 23.04 0.95
C ALA A 13 10.14 22.01 0.94
N SER A 14 9.37 22.01 -0.13
CA SER A 14 8.42 20.96 -0.45
C SER A 14 9.23 19.69 -0.37
N ALA A 15 9.05 18.93 0.72
CA ALA A 15 9.54 17.56 0.77
C ALA A 15 8.82 16.86 -0.36
N VAL A 16 9.45 16.84 -1.53
CA VAL A 16 8.99 16.13 -2.72
C VAL A 16 8.75 14.73 -2.22
N VAL A 17 7.48 14.33 -2.14
CA VAL A 17 7.13 12.94 -1.92
C VAL A 17 7.81 12.23 -3.06
N ARG A 18 8.91 11.50 -2.78
CA ARG A 18 9.67 10.82 -3.81
C ARG A 18 8.71 9.85 -4.49
N HIS A 19 8.28 10.22 -5.69
CA HIS A 19 7.56 9.30 -6.55
C HIS A 19 8.48 8.10 -6.78
N LEU A 20 7.91 6.90 -6.65
CA LEU A 20 8.61 5.65 -6.91
C LEU A 20 8.04 5.10 -8.23
N PRO A 21 8.60 5.46 -9.40
CA PRO A 21 8.01 5.12 -10.71
C PRO A 21 7.90 3.62 -10.92
N ALA A 22 8.91 2.84 -10.45
CA ALA A 22 8.88 1.39 -10.47
C ALA A 22 7.63 0.84 -9.76
N LEU A 23 7.25 1.47 -8.65
CA LEU A 23 6.10 1.07 -7.86
C LEU A 23 4.77 1.44 -8.50
N THR A 24 4.76 2.48 -9.34
CA THR A 24 3.61 2.78 -10.21
C THR A 24 3.51 1.74 -11.31
N GLY A 25 4.62 1.36 -11.94
CA GLY A 25 4.66 0.33 -13.00
C GLY A 25 4.12 -1.02 -12.52
N VAL A 26 4.61 -1.52 -11.37
CA VAL A 26 4.15 -2.81 -10.83
C VAL A 26 2.66 -2.77 -10.45
N ARG A 27 2.14 -1.64 -9.96
CA ARG A 27 0.69 -1.48 -9.73
C ARG A 27 -0.11 -1.63 -11.00
N SER A 28 0.33 -1.04 -12.11
CA SER A 28 -0.38 -1.13 -13.39
C SER A 28 -0.52 -2.58 -13.85
N PHE A 29 0.53 -3.40 -13.70
CA PHE A 29 0.46 -4.84 -13.99
C PHE A 29 -0.52 -5.57 -13.06
N ALA A 30 -0.51 -5.26 -11.76
CA ALA A 30 -1.45 -5.84 -10.81
C ALA A 30 -2.91 -5.45 -11.13
N VAL A 31 -3.17 -4.20 -11.55
CA VAL A 31 -4.51 -3.76 -11.99
C VAL A 31 -4.96 -4.57 -13.19
N MET A 32 -4.09 -4.77 -14.19
CA MET A 32 -4.43 -5.57 -15.37
C MET A 32 -4.79 -7.00 -14.98
N ALA A 33 -4.05 -7.61 -14.04
CA ALA A 33 -4.35 -8.94 -13.55
C ALA A 33 -5.76 -9.03 -12.92
N VAL A 34 -6.13 -8.04 -12.10
CA VAL A 34 -7.48 -7.94 -11.51
C VAL A 34 -8.57 -7.80 -12.59
N VAL A 35 -8.35 -6.93 -13.57
CA VAL A 35 -9.30 -6.71 -14.67
C VAL A 35 -9.53 -7.99 -15.46
N VAL A 36 -8.45 -8.65 -15.90
CA VAL A 36 -8.55 -9.90 -16.68
C VAL A 36 -9.24 -11.00 -15.87
N THR A 37 -8.96 -11.09 -14.56
CA THR A 37 -9.62 -12.05 -13.66
C THR A 37 -11.13 -11.82 -13.59
N HIS A 38 -11.57 -10.58 -13.37
CA HIS A 38 -13.00 -10.25 -13.30
C HIS A 38 -13.70 -10.44 -14.65
N VAL A 39 -13.07 -10.03 -15.75
CA VAL A 39 -13.62 -10.20 -17.10
C VAL A 39 -13.75 -11.68 -17.43
N HIS A 40 -12.72 -12.49 -17.20
CA HIS A 40 -12.78 -13.92 -17.45
C HIS A 40 -13.84 -14.61 -16.59
N ASN A 41 -13.91 -14.33 -15.29
CA ASN A 41 -14.92 -14.92 -14.40
C ASN A 41 -16.34 -14.56 -14.83
N THR A 42 -16.57 -13.30 -15.22
CA THR A 42 -17.87 -12.85 -15.74
C THR A 42 -18.23 -13.57 -17.04
N LEU A 43 -17.30 -13.68 -17.98
CA LEU A 43 -17.52 -14.41 -19.23
C LEU A 43 -17.78 -15.90 -19.00
N ARG A 44 -17.04 -16.52 -18.08
CA ARG A 44 -17.23 -17.93 -17.70
C ARG A 44 -18.64 -18.20 -17.16
N GLU A 45 -19.17 -17.28 -16.37
CA GLU A 45 -20.54 -17.35 -15.85
C GLU A 45 -21.61 -17.14 -16.95
N LEU A 46 -21.34 -16.26 -17.93
CA LEU A 46 -22.31 -15.93 -18.99
C LEU A 46 -22.35 -16.95 -20.14
N ILE A 47 -21.20 -17.40 -20.62
CA ILE A 47 -21.07 -18.17 -21.87
C ILE A 47 -20.23 -19.46 -21.74
N GLY A 48 -19.83 -19.85 -20.52
CA GLY A 48 -18.91 -20.96 -20.30
C GLY A 48 -17.43 -20.54 -20.47
N ASP A 49 -16.49 -21.47 -20.29
CA ASP A 49 -15.04 -21.15 -20.25
C ASP A 49 -14.58 -20.48 -21.57
N PRO A 50 -14.29 -19.16 -21.54
CA PRO A 50 -14.04 -18.41 -22.76
C PRO A 50 -12.62 -18.63 -23.30
N TYR A 51 -11.65 -19.05 -22.46
CA TYR A 51 -10.25 -19.21 -22.85
C TYR A 51 -9.33 -19.85 -21.77
N LYS A 52 -8.84 -21.08 -22.00
CA LYS A 52 -7.97 -21.82 -21.07
C LYS A 52 -6.64 -21.13 -20.70
N PRO A 53 -5.93 -20.42 -21.59
CA PRO A 53 -4.68 -19.75 -21.20
C PRO A 53 -4.82 -18.68 -20.10
N PHE A 54 -6.02 -18.10 -19.90
CA PHE A 54 -6.25 -17.14 -18.81
C PHE A 54 -6.75 -17.79 -17.52
N GLU A 55 -6.99 -19.11 -17.53
CA GLU A 55 -7.51 -19.86 -16.38
C GLU A 55 -6.60 -19.73 -15.15
N PHE A 56 -5.28 -19.69 -15.35
CA PHE A 56 -4.31 -19.42 -14.27
C PHE A 56 -4.62 -18.12 -13.54
N LEU A 57 -4.89 -17.05 -14.29
CA LEU A 57 -5.17 -15.74 -13.73
C LEU A 57 -6.53 -15.70 -13.04
N SER A 58 -7.50 -16.47 -13.54
CA SER A 58 -8.80 -16.63 -12.90
C SER A 58 -8.70 -17.28 -11.52
N TYR A 59 -7.83 -18.28 -11.37
CA TYR A 59 -7.61 -18.95 -10.08
C TYR A 59 -6.69 -18.18 -9.13
N HIS A 60 -5.77 -17.35 -9.64
CA HIS A 60 -4.74 -16.70 -8.83
C HIS A 60 -4.83 -15.18 -8.81
N GLY A 61 -5.80 -14.59 -9.50
CA GLY A 61 -5.98 -13.14 -9.62
C GLY A 61 -6.27 -12.45 -8.29
N TRP A 62 -6.71 -13.23 -7.29
CA TRP A 62 -6.79 -12.77 -5.92
C TRP A 62 -5.44 -12.24 -5.44
N LEU A 63 -4.29 -12.87 -5.76
CA LEU A 63 -2.92 -12.45 -5.35
C LEU A 63 -2.58 -11.00 -5.66
N ALA A 64 -3.15 -10.43 -6.73
CA ALA A 64 -2.96 -9.03 -7.06
C ALA A 64 -3.52 -8.11 -5.96
N VAL A 65 -4.59 -8.54 -5.29
CA VAL A 65 -5.23 -7.84 -4.18
C VAL A 65 -4.36 -7.85 -2.92
N GLU A 66 -3.74 -8.98 -2.57
CA GLU A 66 -2.73 -9.07 -1.51
C GLU A 66 -1.58 -8.12 -1.78
N PHE A 67 -1.12 -8.09 -3.04
CA PHE A 67 -0.05 -7.19 -3.46
C PHE A 67 -0.45 -5.72 -3.26
N PHE A 68 -1.68 -5.32 -3.59
CA PHE A 68 -2.15 -3.96 -3.31
C PHE A 68 -2.16 -3.63 -1.82
N PHE A 69 -2.64 -4.54 -0.95
CA PHE A 69 -2.60 -4.31 0.49
C PHE A 69 -1.19 -4.11 1.02
N LEU A 70 -0.27 -5.01 0.66
CA LEU A 70 1.15 -4.91 1.00
C LEU A 70 1.72 -3.57 0.55
N LEU A 71 1.40 -3.19 -0.67
CA LEU A 71 1.92 -1.98 -1.25
C LEU A 71 1.34 -0.70 -0.62
N SER A 72 0.07 -0.72 -0.23
CA SER A 72 -0.57 0.38 0.50
C SER A 72 0.10 0.61 1.85
N GLY A 73 0.35 -0.45 2.62
CA GLY A 73 1.10 -0.38 3.88
C GLY A 73 2.53 0.15 3.68
N PHE A 74 3.26 -0.39 2.70
CA PHE A 74 4.63 0.03 2.37
C PHE A 74 4.70 1.53 2.02
N THR A 75 3.83 1.99 1.12
CA THR A 75 3.87 3.39 0.67
C THR A 75 3.40 4.39 1.71
N LEU A 76 2.47 3.99 2.58
CA LEU A 76 2.06 4.80 3.70
C LEU A 76 3.20 5.00 4.70
N VAL A 77 3.91 3.94 5.07
CA VAL A 77 5.12 4.08 5.91
C VAL A 77 6.16 4.94 5.20
N HIS A 78 6.42 4.71 3.91
CA HIS A 78 7.41 5.50 3.17
C HIS A 78 7.07 7.01 3.17
N ALA A 79 5.80 7.37 3.02
CA ALA A 79 5.36 8.76 2.97
C ALA A 79 5.26 9.44 4.35
N TYR A 80 5.01 8.69 5.43
CA TYR A 80 4.67 9.27 6.74
C TYR A 80 5.66 8.93 7.87
N ALA A 81 6.56 7.96 7.72
CA ALA A 81 7.48 7.57 8.79
C ALA A 81 8.37 8.72 9.30
N GLY A 82 8.79 9.63 8.41
CA GLY A 82 9.61 10.80 8.77
C GLY A 82 8.84 11.92 9.50
N ARG A 83 7.50 11.92 9.44
CA ARG A 83 6.65 12.95 10.06
C ARG A 83 6.14 12.55 11.45
N MET A 84 6.51 11.36 11.91
CA MET A 84 5.97 10.77 13.14
C MET A 84 6.56 11.38 14.44
N GLY A 85 7.63 12.16 14.33
CA GLY A 85 8.19 12.92 15.45
C GLY A 85 7.37 14.15 15.85
N GLU A 86 6.50 14.63 14.96
CA GLU A 86 5.54 15.68 15.25
C GLU A 86 4.30 15.02 15.86
N ALA A 87 3.86 15.46 17.04
CA ALA A 87 2.62 14.95 17.64
C ALA A 87 1.49 15.09 16.61
N VAL A 88 0.96 13.96 16.12
CA VAL A 88 -0.14 13.95 15.16
C VAL A 88 -1.40 14.39 15.91
N GLY A 89 -1.63 15.70 15.95
CA GLY A 89 -2.82 16.26 16.56
C GLY A 89 -4.10 15.78 15.85
N PRO A 90 -5.27 15.83 16.52
CA PRO A 90 -6.53 15.38 15.95
C PRO A 90 -6.85 15.97 14.57
N ARG A 91 -6.46 17.24 14.34
CA ARG A 91 -6.62 17.93 13.05
C ARG A 91 -5.78 17.32 11.93
N ALA A 92 -4.53 16.94 12.21
CA ALA A 92 -3.64 16.31 11.24
C ALA A 92 -4.15 14.91 10.88
N TYR A 93 -4.66 14.17 11.88
CA TYR A 93 -5.33 12.89 11.67
C TYR A 93 -6.57 13.02 10.78
N ALA A 94 -7.49 13.93 11.12
CA ALA A 94 -8.71 14.15 10.35
C ALA A 94 -8.39 14.56 8.90
N LEU A 95 -7.41 15.44 8.69
CA LEU A 95 -6.96 15.83 7.36
C LEU A 95 -6.36 14.67 6.57
N PHE A 96 -5.61 13.78 7.23
CA PHE A 96 -5.07 12.57 6.61
C PHE A 96 -6.19 11.62 6.15
N VAL A 97 -7.15 11.32 7.03
CA VAL A 97 -8.29 10.45 6.71
C VAL A 97 -9.14 11.08 5.60
N TRP A 98 -9.40 12.38 5.66
CA TRP A 98 -10.14 13.11 4.64
C TRP A 98 -9.46 13.04 3.27
N ARG A 99 -8.15 13.32 3.19
CA ARG A 99 -7.40 13.21 1.92
C ARG A 99 -7.46 11.82 1.32
N ARG A 100 -7.47 10.78 2.16
CA ARG A 100 -7.61 9.39 1.72
C ARG A 100 -9.02 9.11 1.20
N PHE A 101 -10.03 9.53 1.95
CA PHE A 101 -11.43 9.41 1.57
C PHE A 101 -11.72 10.12 0.24
N SER A 102 -11.35 11.40 0.10
CA SER A 102 -11.58 12.19 -1.13
C SER A 102 -10.88 11.62 -2.37
N ARG A 103 -9.82 10.81 -2.19
CA ARG A 103 -9.15 10.11 -3.29
C ARG A 103 -9.88 8.84 -3.73
N LEU A 104 -10.43 8.08 -2.78
CA LEU A 104 -11.08 6.78 -3.05
C LEU A 104 -12.56 6.94 -3.42
N TRP A 105 -13.24 7.86 -2.75
CA TRP A 105 -14.70 7.98 -2.78
C TRP A 105 -15.29 8.32 -4.16
N PRO A 106 -14.74 9.27 -4.96
CA PRO A 106 -15.38 9.64 -6.23
C PRO A 106 -15.48 8.48 -7.22
N VAL A 107 -14.38 7.74 -7.41
CA VAL A 107 -14.35 6.57 -8.31
C VAL A 107 -15.28 5.48 -7.78
N PHE A 108 -15.23 5.22 -6.47
CA PHE A 108 -16.11 4.26 -5.84
C PHE A 108 -17.59 4.61 -6.03
N ALA A 109 -18.00 5.85 -5.76
CA ALA A 109 -19.38 6.32 -5.89
C ALA A 109 -19.90 6.14 -7.32
N VAL A 110 -19.08 6.47 -8.33
CA VAL A 110 -19.44 6.24 -9.74
C VAL A 110 -19.66 4.77 -10.02
N THR A 111 -18.75 3.89 -9.58
CA THR A 111 -18.90 2.43 -9.80
C THR A 111 -20.09 1.84 -9.04
N LEU A 112 -20.38 2.33 -7.83
CA LEU A 112 -21.54 1.92 -7.04
C LEU A 112 -22.85 2.30 -7.74
N VAL A 113 -22.95 3.53 -8.26
CA VAL A 113 -24.14 3.98 -9.02
C VAL A 113 -24.28 3.17 -10.31
N LEU A 114 -23.19 2.98 -11.06
CA LEU A 114 -23.23 2.22 -12.30
C LEU A 114 -23.69 0.77 -12.09
N THR A 115 -23.10 0.08 -11.10
CA THR A 115 -23.49 -1.29 -10.75
C THR A 115 -24.93 -1.37 -10.28
N THR A 116 -25.38 -0.40 -9.47
CA THR A 116 -26.79 -0.27 -9.05
C THR A 116 -27.74 -0.13 -10.25
N VAL A 117 -27.43 0.76 -11.21
CA VAL A 117 -28.24 0.97 -12.41
C VAL A 117 -28.28 -0.30 -13.27
N VAL A 118 -27.13 -0.92 -13.52
CA VAL A 118 -27.05 -2.16 -14.31
C VAL A 118 -27.84 -3.29 -13.67
N MET A 119 -27.70 -3.49 -12.35
CA MET A 119 -28.41 -4.54 -11.61
C MET A 119 -29.93 -4.33 -11.61
N THR A 120 -30.38 -3.10 -11.35
CA THR A 120 -31.81 -2.77 -11.31
C THR A 120 -32.46 -2.80 -12.69
N ALA A 121 -31.78 -2.29 -13.73
CA ALA A 121 -32.26 -2.37 -15.11
C ALA A 121 -32.31 -3.82 -15.62
N GLY A 122 -31.28 -4.61 -15.36
CA GLY A 122 -31.25 -6.02 -15.74
C GLY A 122 -32.34 -6.84 -15.06
N ALA A 123 -32.60 -6.58 -13.77
CA ALA A 123 -33.71 -7.19 -13.04
C ALA A 123 -35.08 -6.81 -13.62
N ALA A 124 -35.29 -5.52 -13.94
CA ALA A 124 -36.52 -5.05 -14.57
C ALA A 124 -36.77 -5.68 -15.95
N LEU A 125 -35.70 -5.91 -16.72
CA LEU A 125 -35.72 -6.56 -18.03
C LEU A 125 -35.72 -8.10 -17.96
N ARG A 126 -35.74 -8.69 -16.75
CA ARG A 126 -35.68 -10.15 -16.51
C ARG A 126 -34.48 -10.83 -17.19
N LEU A 127 -33.36 -10.11 -17.30
CA LEU A 127 -32.11 -10.67 -17.80
C LEU A 127 -31.51 -11.61 -16.75
N PRO A 128 -30.79 -12.68 -17.16
CA PRO A 128 -30.00 -13.47 -16.23
C PRO A 128 -28.86 -12.61 -15.68
N MET A 129 -29.00 -12.16 -14.43
CA MET A 129 -28.02 -11.32 -13.75
C MET A 129 -27.21 -12.17 -12.76
N PRO A 130 -25.92 -12.45 -13.03
CA PRO A 130 -25.10 -13.34 -12.19
C PRO A 130 -24.96 -12.86 -10.73
N MET A 131 -25.05 -11.54 -10.53
CA MET A 131 -24.84 -10.85 -9.25
C MET A 131 -26.13 -10.40 -8.54
N ALA A 132 -27.32 -10.56 -9.14
CA ALA A 132 -28.57 -10.09 -8.56
C ALA A 132 -29.20 -11.15 -7.61
N ARG A 133 -28.46 -11.57 -6.58
CA ARG A 133 -28.91 -12.66 -5.70
C ARG A 133 -29.83 -12.21 -4.56
N THR A 134 -29.96 -10.90 -4.30
CA THR A 134 -30.75 -10.39 -3.17
C THR A 134 -31.59 -9.18 -3.54
N ALA A 135 -32.68 -8.99 -2.79
CA ALA A 135 -33.55 -7.82 -2.94
C ALA A 135 -32.76 -6.51 -2.72
N PRO A 136 -33.12 -5.43 -3.44
CA PRO A 136 -32.55 -4.10 -3.23
C PRO A 136 -32.72 -3.65 -1.77
N ASP A 137 -31.62 -3.49 -1.03
CA ASP A 137 -31.63 -2.94 0.34
C ASP A 137 -31.01 -1.52 0.34
N PRO A 138 -31.83 -0.46 0.51
CA PRO A 138 -31.35 0.92 0.61
C PRO A 138 -30.39 1.14 1.79
N GLY A 139 -30.61 0.48 2.93
CA GLY A 139 -29.72 0.59 4.08
C GLY A 139 -28.31 0.09 3.75
N PHE A 140 -28.24 -1.05 3.05
CA PHE A 140 -26.97 -1.60 2.60
C PHE A 140 -26.30 -0.72 1.52
N PHE A 141 -27.07 -0.05 0.67
CA PHE A 141 -26.54 0.92 -0.29
C PHE A 141 -25.83 2.07 0.41
N PHE A 142 -26.45 2.69 1.42
CA PHE A 142 -25.84 3.80 2.15
C PHE A 142 -24.63 3.36 2.97
N GLN A 143 -24.65 2.14 3.52
CA GLN A 143 -23.48 1.57 4.19
C GLN A 143 -22.32 1.32 3.23
N GLN A 144 -22.60 0.96 1.97
CA GLN A 144 -21.57 0.88 0.93
C GLN A 144 -21.07 2.27 0.58
N LEU A 145 -21.96 3.25 0.40
CA LEU A 145 -21.62 4.63 0.08
C LEU A 145 -20.65 5.28 1.09
N SER A 146 -20.74 4.90 2.37
CA SER A 146 -19.81 5.35 3.41
C SER A 146 -18.46 4.63 3.44
N LEU A 147 -18.25 3.60 2.60
CA LEU A 147 -17.08 2.71 2.60
C LEU A 147 -16.91 1.88 3.89
N THR A 148 -17.92 1.80 4.76
CA THR A 148 -17.81 1.11 6.06
C THR A 148 -18.47 -0.27 6.10
N TRP A 149 -18.98 -0.75 4.97
CA TRP A 149 -19.81 -1.95 4.95
C TRP A 149 -19.11 -3.26 5.30
N MET A 150 -17.82 -3.40 5.01
CA MET A 150 -17.07 -4.61 5.38
C MET A 150 -16.56 -4.58 6.82
N TRP A 151 -16.57 -3.43 7.51
CA TRP A 151 -15.91 -3.26 8.81
C TRP A 151 -16.41 -4.23 9.89
N PHE A 152 -17.67 -4.65 9.78
CA PHE A 152 -18.34 -5.52 10.74
C PHE A 152 -19.09 -6.67 10.06
N ARG A 153 -18.88 -6.90 8.76
CA ARG A 153 -19.58 -7.94 7.99
C ARG A 153 -18.60 -9.03 7.57
N ASP A 154 -19.13 -10.25 7.54
CA ASP A 154 -18.45 -11.41 6.97
C ASP A 154 -18.47 -11.31 5.42
N ASP A 155 -17.43 -11.81 4.77
CA ASP A 155 -17.27 -11.92 3.32
C ASP A 155 -18.46 -12.61 2.62
N ARG A 156 -19.23 -13.43 3.33
CA ARG A 156 -20.52 -13.98 2.86
C ARG A 156 -21.55 -12.92 2.48
N ALA A 157 -21.37 -11.67 2.92
CA ALA A 157 -22.21 -10.54 2.51
C ALA A 157 -21.85 -9.97 1.12
N VAL A 158 -20.68 -10.31 0.55
CA VAL A 158 -20.21 -9.79 -0.74
C VAL A 158 -21.15 -10.10 -1.90
N PRO A 159 -21.73 -11.31 -2.04
CA PRO A 159 -22.67 -11.60 -3.11
C PRO A 159 -23.98 -10.81 -3.04
N ALA A 160 -24.33 -10.26 -1.88
CA ALA A 160 -25.52 -9.42 -1.69
C ALA A 160 -25.24 -7.93 -1.93
N ALA A 161 -23.98 -7.54 -2.14
CA ALA A 161 -23.58 -6.15 -2.24
C ALA A 161 -23.88 -5.58 -3.64
N TRP A 162 -24.51 -4.40 -3.65
CA TRP A 162 -24.66 -3.54 -4.83
C TRP A 162 -23.39 -3.44 -5.69
N ASN A 163 -22.22 -3.29 -5.04
CA ASN A 163 -20.92 -3.38 -5.69
C ASN A 163 -20.02 -4.38 -4.92
N GLY A 164 -20.11 -5.66 -5.25
CA GLY A 164 -19.31 -6.71 -4.62
C GLY A 164 -17.80 -6.43 -4.65
N ALA A 165 -17.27 -5.91 -5.76
CA ALA A 165 -15.84 -5.60 -5.90
C ALA A 165 -15.34 -4.50 -4.93
N SER A 166 -16.25 -3.74 -4.32
CA SER A 166 -15.90 -2.65 -3.40
C SER A 166 -15.41 -3.10 -2.03
N TRP A 167 -15.48 -4.39 -1.72
CA TRP A 167 -15.07 -4.93 -0.41
C TRP A 167 -13.63 -4.50 -0.07
N TYR A 168 -12.75 -4.55 -1.08
CA TYR A 168 -11.35 -4.19 -0.98
C TYR A 168 -11.15 -2.74 -0.54
N VAL A 169 -11.89 -1.81 -1.16
CA VAL A 169 -11.80 -0.37 -0.84
C VAL A 169 -12.31 -0.10 0.57
N SER A 170 -13.35 -0.81 1.01
CA SER A 170 -13.91 -0.67 2.37
C SER A 170 -12.89 -1.07 3.45
N VAL A 171 -12.23 -2.22 3.28
CA VAL A 171 -11.23 -2.71 4.25
C VAL A 171 -9.91 -1.93 4.16
N GLU A 172 -9.50 -1.49 2.97
CA GLU A 172 -8.34 -0.59 2.82
C GLU A 172 -8.58 0.75 3.51
N PHE A 173 -9.80 1.28 3.41
CA PHE A 173 -10.17 2.51 4.11
C PHE A 173 -10.09 2.34 5.64
N LEU A 174 -10.53 1.21 6.19
CA LEU A 174 -10.34 0.88 7.60
C LEU A 174 -8.85 0.84 7.97
N ALA A 175 -8.02 0.17 7.17
CA ALA A 175 -6.58 0.13 7.41
C ALA A 175 -5.95 1.53 7.37
N CYS A 176 -6.44 2.42 6.50
CA CYS A 176 -6.04 3.82 6.51
C CYS A 176 -6.49 4.54 7.80
N VAL A 177 -7.71 4.33 8.27
CA VAL A 177 -8.21 4.92 9.52
C VAL A 177 -7.36 4.48 10.72
N LEU A 178 -6.96 3.21 10.76
CA LEU A 178 -6.10 2.63 11.81
C LEU A 178 -4.61 2.90 11.61
N PHE A 179 -4.20 3.36 10.43
CA PHE A 179 -2.80 3.49 10.03
C PHE A 179 -1.93 4.24 11.04
N PRO A 180 -2.33 5.39 11.63
CA PRO A 180 -1.47 6.10 12.57
C PRO A 180 -1.14 5.28 13.82
N LEU A 181 -2.10 4.51 14.33
CA LEU A 181 -1.89 3.61 15.47
C LEU A 181 -0.95 2.46 15.06
N LEU A 182 -1.21 1.85 13.90
CA LEU A 182 -0.35 0.80 13.35
C LEU A 182 1.08 1.31 13.13
N LEU A 183 1.24 2.54 12.66
CA LEU A 183 2.53 3.17 12.39
C LEU A 183 3.32 3.36 13.69
N LEU A 184 2.68 3.79 14.77
CA LEU A 184 3.31 3.89 16.09
C LEU A 184 3.82 2.53 16.58
N VAL A 185 3.01 1.48 16.46
CA VAL A 185 3.38 0.11 16.85
C VAL A 185 4.54 -0.39 16.01
N VAL A 186 4.42 -0.33 14.68
CA VAL A 186 5.42 -0.85 13.73
C VAL A 186 6.73 -0.09 13.84
N HIS A 187 6.70 1.22 14.06
CA HIS A 187 7.91 2.01 14.30
C HIS A 187 8.57 1.71 15.65
N ARG A 188 7.78 1.51 16.72
CA ARG A 188 8.33 1.06 18.02
C ARG A 188 8.98 -0.31 17.89
N LEU A 189 8.33 -1.27 17.24
CA LEU A 189 8.92 -2.57 16.92
C LEU A 189 10.21 -2.41 16.11
N GLY A 190 10.16 -1.57 15.07
CA GLY A 190 11.30 -1.20 14.23
C GLY A 190 12.43 -0.45 14.94
N ARG A 191 12.27 -0.05 16.21
CA ARG A 191 13.34 0.49 17.04
C ARG A 191 13.85 -0.51 18.08
N LEU A 192 12.94 -1.28 18.68
CA LEU A 192 13.23 -2.19 19.79
C LEU A 192 13.74 -3.56 19.34
N VAL A 193 13.32 -4.01 18.16
CA VAL A 193 13.56 -5.38 17.69
C VAL A 193 14.76 -5.42 16.74
N ARG A 194 15.63 -6.43 16.87
CA ARG A 194 16.78 -6.64 15.95
C ARG A 194 16.28 -7.05 14.55
N THR A 195 17.09 -6.78 13.52
CA THR A 195 16.68 -7.00 12.12
C THR A 195 16.27 -8.45 11.83
N GLY A 196 17.00 -9.44 12.36
CA GLY A 196 16.64 -10.85 12.19
C GLY A 196 15.25 -11.18 12.75
N TRP A 197 14.90 -10.67 13.93
CA TRP A 197 13.57 -10.86 14.52
C TRP A 197 12.47 -10.12 13.76
N LEU A 198 12.76 -8.98 13.12
CA LEU A 198 11.79 -8.31 12.25
C LEU A 198 11.46 -9.15 11.00
N VAL A 199 12.43 -9.90 10.46
CA VAL A 199 12.18 -10.84 9.36
C VAL A 199 11.27 -11.99 9.82
N VAL A 200 11.51 -12.52 11.03
CA VAL A 200 10.64 -13.53 11.63
C VAL A 200 9.22 -12.99 11.85
N ILE A 201 9.07 -11.78 12.40
CA ILE A 201 7.76 -11.15 12.61
C ILE A 201 7.05 -10.92 11.26
N LEU A 202 7.78 -10.49 10.22
CA LEU A 202 7.21 -10.34 8.87
C LEU A 202 6.68 -11.69 8.34
N ALA A 203 7.46 -12.76 8.46
CA ALA A 203 7.04 -14.10 8.03
C ALA A 203 5.81 -14.58 8.83
N LEU A 204 5.83 -14.40 10.15
CA LEU A 204 4.73 -14.74 11.06
C LEU A 204 3.47 -13.90 10.83
N THR A 205 3.59 -12.69 10.28
CA THR A 205 2.42 -11.86 9.95
C THR A 205 1.60 -12.50 8.82
N ILE A 206 2.26 -13.20 7.89
CA ILE A 206 1.63 -13.84 6.72
C ILE A 206 1.06 -15.22 7.05
N THR A 207 1.63 -15.91 8.03
CA THR A 207 1.27 -17.30 8.38
C THR A 207 -0.21 -17.50 8.77
N PRO A 208 -0.85 -16.65 9.60
CA PRO A 208 -2.25 -16.84 9.99
C PRO A 208 -3.19 -16.92 8.79
N TYR A 209 -3.00 -16.08 7.77
CA TYR A 209 -3.78 -16.14 6.54
C TYR A 209 -3.60 -17.48 5.83
N ALA A 210 -2.35 -17.92 5.62
CA ALA A 210 -2.06 -19.19 4.95
C ALA A 210 -2.61 -20.42 5.71
N VAL A 211 -2.54 -20.40 7.04
CA VAL A 211 -3.05 -21.49 7.89
C VAL A 211 -4.58 -21.53 7.87
N ILE A 212 -5.23 -20.38 8.05
CA ILE A 212 -6.70 -20.30 8.05
C ILE A 212 -7.25 -20.68 6.68
N GLU A 213 -6.66 -20.18 5.59
CA GLU A 213 -7.12 -20.51 4.24
C GLU A 213 -6.92 -21.98 3.89
N SER A 214 -5.82 -22.60 4.35
CA SER A 214 -5.62 -24.05 4.15
C SER A 214 -6.63 -24.89 4.96
N TYR A 215 -7.02 -24.43 6.14
CA TYR A 215 -8.08 -25.08 6.94
C TYR A 215 -9.44 -25.00 6.27
N TYR A 216 -9.80 -23.83 5.72
CA TYR A 216 -11.12 -23.61 5.11
C TYR A 216 -11.22 -24.07 3.66
N SER A 217 -10.10 -24.33 2.96
CA SER A 217 -9.90 -24.75 1.55
C SER A 217 -11.09 -24.99 0.59
N ASN A 218 -12.21 -25.57 1.04
CA ASN A 218 -13.43 -25.81 0.28
C ASN A 218 -14.64 -24.93 0.66
N GLN A 219 -14.46 -23.96 1.56
CA GLN A 219 -15.52 -23.10 2.09
C GLN A 219 -15.04 -21.64 2.19
N PRO A 220 -15.96 -20.66 2.09
CA PRO A 220 -15.62 -19.26 2.34
C PRO A 220 -15.08 -19.07 3.76
N THR A 221 -13.83 -18.64 3.85
CA THR A 221 -13.18 -18.26 5.11
C THR A 221 -13.93 -17.09 5.75
N PRO A 222 -14.45 -17.23 6.98
CA PRO A 222 -15.08 -16.12 7.69
C PRO A 222 -14.10 -14.96 7.87
N TYR A 223 -14.55 -13.73 7.55
CA TYR A 223 -13.76 -12.51 7.70
C TYR A 223 -12.40 -12.53 6.95
N SER A 224 -12.31 -13.27 5.85
CA SER A 224 -11.09 -13.38 5.03
C SER A 224 -10.55 -12.02 4.63
N SER A 225 -11.42 -11.08 4.25
CA SER A 225 -11.06 -9.73 3.83
C SER A 225 -10.31 -8.96 4.92
N MET A 226 -10.76 -9.11 6.17
CA MET A 226 -10.13 -8.47 7.33
C MET A 226 -8.77 -9.09 7.64
N LEU A 227 -8.69 -10.42 7.58
CA LEU A 227 -7.46 -11.15 7.79
C LEU A 227 -6.42 -10.78 6.72
N ARG A 228 -6.83 -10.70 5.45
CA ARG A 228 -5.99 -10.31 4.32
C ARG A 228 -5.45 -8.90 4.48
N VAL A 229 -6.31 -7.90 4.73
CA VAL A 229 -5.82 -6.53 4.92
C VAL A 229 -4.91 -6.43 6.14
N ALA A 230 -5.27 -7.01 7.28
CA ALA A 230 -4.46 -6.93 8.50
C ALA A 230 -3.07 -7.55 8.28
N THR A 231 -3.02 -8.69 7.61
CA THR A 231 -1.80 -9.44 7.30
C THR A 231 -0.92 -8.69 6.31
N PHE A 232 -1.41 -8.46 5.09
CA PHE A 232 -0.58 -7.97 3.99
C PHE A 232 -0.25 -6.49 4.17
N PHE A 233 -1.19 -5.67 4.65
CA PHE A 233 -0.92 -4.26 4.93
C PHE A 233 0.18 -4.11 5.98
N THR A 234 0.09 -4.84 7.10
CA THR A 234 1.11 -4.80 8.16
C THR A 234 2.45 -5.36 7.67
N ALA A 235 2.43 -6.43 6.86
CA ALA A 235 3.63 -6.96 6.21
C ALA A 235 4.31 -5.89 5.34
N GLY A 236 3.54 -5.12 4.58
CA GLY A 236 4.04 -3.97 3.82
C GLY A 236 4.69 -2.89 4.69
N MET A 237 4.08 -2.59 5.83
CA MET A 237 4.64 -1.63 6.79
C MET A 237 5.97 -2.10 7.37
N LEU A 238 6.07 -3.37 7.76
CA LEU A 238 7.29 -3.99 8.29
C LEU A 238 8.39 -4.09 7.23
N LEU A 239 8.03 -4.50 6.01
CA LEU A 239 8.94 -4.56 4.87
C LEU A 239 9.58 -3.20 4.62
N ARG A 240 8.81 -2.12 4.70
CA ARG A 240 9.34 -0.77 4.53
C ARG A 240 10.35 -0.37 5.60
N ILE A 241 10.20 -0.84 6.85
CA ILE A 241 11.20 -0.63 7.90
C ILE A 241 12.47 -1.46 7.63
N LEU A 242 12.31 -2.71 7.21
CA LEU A 242 13.44 -3.58 6.87
C LEU A 242 14.28 -2.99 5.73
N VAL A 243 13.63 -2.47 4.68
CA VAL A 243 14.31 -1.78 3.57
C VAL A 243 15.18 -0.63 4.08
N ASP A 244 14.65 0.23 4.96
CA ASP A 244 15.43 1.34 5.52
C ASP A 244 16.66 0.87 6.32
N ARG A 245 16.55 -0.26 7.03
CA ARG A 245 17.67 -0.80 7.79
C ARG A 245 18.76 -1.36 6.89
N PHE A 246 18.37 -2.12 5.86
CA PHE A 246 19.33 -2.68 4.91
C PHE A 246 20.03 -1.60 4.08
N SER A 247 19.31 -0.56 3.66
CA SER A 247 19.92 0.58 2.98
C SER A 247 20.97 1.27 3.86
N ARG A 248 20.66 1.55 5.13
CA ARG A 248 21.61 2.18 6.06
C ARG A 248 22.84 1.31 6.32
N GLN A 249 22.66 0.00 6.49
CA GLN A 249 23.78 -0.93 6.67
C GLN A 249 24.69 -0.97 5.42
N GLY A 250 24.11 -0.88 4.22
CA GLY A 250 24.88 -0.77 2.98
C GLY A 250 25.74 0.49 2.93
N ASP A 251 25.12 1.64 3.21
CA ASP A 251 25.81 2.94 3.25
C ASP A 251 26.96 2.94 4.27
N ASP A 252 26.73 2.39 5.47
CA ASP A 252 27.75 2.30 6.53
C ASP A 252 28.95 1.42 6.11
N VAL A 253 28.70 0.31 5.39
CA VAL A 253 29.74 -0.59 4.88
C VAL A 253 30.55 0.06 3.75
N GLU A 254 29.91 0.78 2.84
CA GLU A 254 30.59 1.51 1.76
C GLU A 254 31.48 2.64 2.31
N VAL A 255 30.98 3.42 3.27
CA VAL A 255 31.76 4.47 3.95
C VAL A 255 32.95 3.86 4.72
N GLY A 256 32.73 2.73 5.39
CA GLY A 256 33.78 1.98 6.08
C GLY A 256 34.91 1.57 5.13
N ARG A 257 34.57 0.97 3.98
CA ARG A 257 35.53 0.56 2.94
C ARG A 257 36.27 1.75 2.31
N ALA A 258 35.58 2.84 2.00
CA ALA A 258 36.22 4.04 1.46
C ALA A 258 37.21 4.66 2.45
N SER A 259 36.92 4.58 3.76
CA SER A 259 37.80 5.08 4.82
C SER A 259 39.03 4.20 5.07
N SER A 260 38.94 2.88 4.85
CA SER A 260 40.09 1.97 4.93
C SER A 260 40.99 2.11 3.71
N ASP A 261 40.42 2.18 2.50
CA ASP A 261 41.18 2.39 1.26
C ASP A 261 41.96 3.73 1.27
N ARG A 262 41.42 4.76 1.93
CA ARG A 262 42.11 6.05 2.11
C ARG A 262 43.27 6.00 3.12
N ARG A 263 43.25 5.08 4.09
CA ARG A 263 44.36 4.87 5.05
C ARG A 263 45.46 4.00 4.46
N ASP A 264 45.09 3.05 3.60
CA ASP A 264 46.04 2.10 2.98
C ASP A 264 46.71 2.64 1.72
N ARG A 265 46.33 3.83 1.23
CA ARG A 265 47.15 4.56 0.25
C ARG A 265 48.45 4.98 0.94
N PRO A 266 49.63 4.51 0.49
CA PRO A 266 50.89 5.06 0.98
C PRO A 266 50.84 6.56 0.76
N SER A 267 51.17 7.31 1.81
CA SER A 267 51.22 8.77 1.75
C SER A 267 52.16 9.18 0.62
N ALA A 268 51.59 9.49 -0.55
CA ALA A 268 52.27 10.28 -1.56
C ALA A 268 52.46 11.67 -0.92
N THR A 269 53.53 11.76 -0.16
CA THR A 269 54.33 12.94 0.12
C THR A 269 53.57 14.26 -0.03
N ARG A 270 52.98 14.73 1.07
CA ARG A 270 52.92 16.16 1.39
C ARG A 270 54.36 16.65 1.52
N ASN A 271 55.07 16.81 0.40
CA ASN A 271 56.38 17.44 0.29
C ASN A 271 56.60 17.90 -1.15
N ALA A 272 55.70 18.74 -1.66
CA ALA A 272 55.95 19.54 -2.86
C ALA A 272 56.47 20.93 -2.44
N TRP A 273 57.57 20.95 -1.69
CA TRP A 273 58.31 22.18 -1.35
C TRP A 273 59.51 22.41 -2.29
N TRP A 274 59.73 21.50 -3.25
CA TRP A 274 60.84 21.54 -4.21
C TRP A 274 60.46 22.08 -5.60
N THR A 275 59.19 22.37 -5.87
CA THR A 275 58.75 22.91 -7.17
C THR A 275 59.13 24.37 -7.40
N ASP A 276 59.61 25.08 -6.38
CA ASP A 276 60.07 26.48 -6.47
C ASP A 276 61.58 26.64 -6.74
N LEU A 277 62.34 25.54 -6.91
CA LEU A 277 63.80 25.57 -7.11
C LEU A 277 64.25 25.39 -8.57
N LEU A 278 63.33 25.35 -9.53
CA LEU A 278 63.63 25.22 -10.96
C LEU A 278 63.05 26.34 -11.84
N ALA A 279 62.84 27.54 -11.28
CA ALA A 279 62.67 28.75 -12.09
C ALA A 279 64.07 29.26 -12.50
N PRO A 280 64.44 29.25 -13.80
CA PRO A 280 65.60 29.98 -14.26
C PRO A 280 65.29 31.47 -14.16
N SER A 281 66.13 32.23 -13.45
CA SER A 281 66.18 33.68 -13.56
C SER A 281 66.66 34.05 -14.97
N ALA A 282 65.74 34.53 -15.81
CA ALA A 282 66.00 35.35 -16.98
C ALA A 282 64.81 36.30 -17.18
#